data_AF-A0A661DIS9-F1
#
_entry.id   AF-A0A661DIS9-F1
#
_cell.length_a   1.000
_cell.length_b   1.000
_cell.length_c   1.000
_cell.angle_alpha   90.00
_cell.angle_beta   90.00
_cell.angle_gamma   90.00
#
_symmetry.space_group_name_H-M   'P 1'
#
loop_
_entity.id
_entity.type
_entity.pdbx_description
1 polymer ?
#
loop_
_entity_poly.entity_id
_entity_poly.type
_entity_poly.pdbx_seq_one_letter_code
_entity_poly.pdbx_strand_id
1 'polypeptide(L)'
;ILYIQVTNKEEENKLIERAQSAPKPLYYRADFLQNELAVYLKEHNIEYAAQILPDEFTRWIFPRLFHSRVPRYEAIAEPHGYTVTSEEVSQVRDQQDFLQLLETAIARTD
;
A
#
# COMPACT_ATOMS: atom_id res chain seq x y z
N ILE A 1 1.58 16.71 -3.99
CA ILE A 1 1.40 15.24 -4.09
C ILE A 1 -0.05 14.94 -3.73
N LEU A 2 -0.73 13.99 -4.40
CA LEU A 2 -2.05 13.51 -3.98
C LEU A 2 -1.89 12.13 -3.34
N TYR A 3 -2.20 12.03 -2.05
CA TYR A 3 -2.17 10.77 -1.32
C TYR A 3 -3.57 10.17 -1.26
N ILE A 4 -3.71 8.92 -1.72
CA ILE A 4 -4.93 8.14 -1.60
C ILE A 4 -4.80 7.27 -0.35
N GLN A 5 -5.44 7.70 0.72
CA GLN A 5 -5.41 7.03 2.01
C GLN A 5 -6.48 5.94 2.06
N VAL A 6 -6.10 4.74 2.51
CA VAL A 6 -7.06 3.71 2.88
C VAL A 6 -7.51 4.00 4.30
N THR A 7 -8.80 4.27 4.50
CA THR A 7 -9.34 4.83 5.76
C THR A 7 -10.00 3.80 6.67
N ASN A 8 -10.39 2.65 6.15
CA ASN A 8 -11.11 1.64 6.92
C ASN A 8 -10.54 0.23 6.70
N LYS A 9 -10.88 -0.68 7.63
CA LYS A 9 -10.38 -2.05 7.62
C LYS A 9 -10.92 -2.89 6.47
N GLU A 10 -12.13 -2.61 5.99
CA GLU A 10 -12.73 -3.33 4.87
C GLU A 10 -11.99 -3.05 3.55
N GLU A 11 -11.67 -1.79 3.28
CA GLU A 11 -10.91 -1.38 2.10
C GLU A 11 -9.47 -1.89 2.14
N GLU A 12 -8.85 -1.90 3.33
CA GLU A 12 -7.55 -2.53 3.54
C GLU A 12 -7.60 -4.03 3.22
N ASN A 13 -8.60 -4.75 3.75
CA ASN A 13 -8.77 -6.17 3.51
C ASN A 13 -8.97 -6.46 2.02
N LYS A 14 -9.84 -5.71 1.33
CA LYS A 14 -10.03 -5.83 -0.14
C LYS A 14 -8.73 -5.62 -0.89
N LEU A 15 -7.91 -4.65 -0.49
CA LEU A 15 -6.61 -4.38 -1.12
C LEU A 15 -5.64 -5.55 -0.92
N ILE A 16 -5.58 -6.10 0.30
CA ILE A 16 -4.76 -7.26 0.65
C ILE A 16 -5.21 -8.50 -0.14
N GLU A 17 -6.50 -8.80 -0.16
CA GLU A 17 -7.07 -9.93 -0.89
C GLU A 17 -6.77 -9.85 -2.40
N ARG A 18 -6.89 -8.65 -2.98
CA ARG A 18 -6.53 -8.42 -4.38
C ARG A 18 -5.04 -8.65 -4.64
N ALA A 19 -4.17 -8.17 -3.76
CA ALA A 19 -2.74 -8.39 -3.88
C ALA A 19 -2.36 -9.86 -3.69
N GLN A 20 -3.10 -10.60 -2.87
CA GLN A 20 -2.88 -12.03 -2.66
C GLN A 20 -3.35 -12.87 -3.86
N SER A 21 -4.48 -12.52 -4.47
CA SER A 21 -5.03 -13.23 -5.63
C SER A 21 -4.25 -12.98 -6.92
N ALA A 22 -3.73 -11.77 -7.12
CA ALA A 22 -2.93 -11.40 -8.28
C ALA A 22 -1.65 -10.66 -7.84
N PRO A 23 -0.64 -11.37 -7.33
CA PRO A 23 0.59 -10.76 -6.84
C PRO A 23 1.30 -10.03 -7.98
N LYS A 24 1.68 -8.77 -7.71
CA LYS A 24 2.42 -7.92 -8.66
C LYS A 24 3.86 -7.77 -8.17
N PRO A 25 4.84 -7.54 -9.05
CA PRO A 25 6.19 -7.16 -8.64
C PRO A 25 6.16 -5.93 -7.73
N LEU A 26 6.93 -5.95 -6.64
CA LEU A 26 7.00 -4.90 -5.62
C LEU A 26 8.44 -4.40 -5.49
N TYR A 27 8.58 -3.09 -5.24
CA TYR A 27 9.86 -2.50 -4.84
C TYR A 27 9.92 -2.36 -3.32
N TYR A 28 11.07 -2.71 -2.75
CA TYR A 28 11.31 -2.70 -1.32
C TYR A 28 12.43 -1.74 -0.97
N ARG A 29 12.39 -1.18 0.24
CA ARG A 29 13.60 -0.65 0.84
C ARG A 29 14.46 -1.80 1.35
N ALA A 30 15.78 -1.64 1.27
CA ALA A 30 16.73 -2.68 1.60
C ALA A 30 16.58 -3.18 3.05
N ASP A 31 16.45 -2.26 4.01
CA ASP A 31 16.26 -2.55 5.43
C ASP A 31 14.99 -3.38 5.70
N PHE A 32 13.87 -2.94 5.13
CA PHE A 32 12.60 -3.65 5.24
C PHE A 32 12.70 -5.07 4.65
N LEU A 33 13.24 -5.20 3.43
CA LEU A 33 13.34 -6.49 2.77
C LEU A 33 14.25 -7.45 3.54
N GLN A 34 15.39 -6.98 4.04
CA GLN A 34 16.32 -7.82 4.81
C GLN A 34 15.66 -8.37 6.08
N ASN A 35 14.94 -7.51 6.82
CA ASN A 35 14.25 -7.90 8.04
C ASN A 35 13.13 -8.92 7.76
N GLU A 36 12.25 -8.62 6.81
CA GLU A 36 11.12 -9.51 6.50
C GLU A 36 11.57 -10.82 5.84
N LEU A 37 12.65 -10.81 5.06
CA LEU A 37 13.22 -12.02 4.47
C LEU A 37 13.73 -12.97 5.57
N ALA A 38 14.42 -12.45 6.58
CA ALA A 38 14.88 -13.28 7.71
C ALA A 38 13.71 -13.91 8.48
N VAL A 39 12.61 -13.15 8.65
CA VAL A 39 11.38 -13.65 9.28
C VAL A 39 10.74 -14.75 8.42
N TYR A 40 10.58 -14.52 7.11
CA TYR A 40 9.99 -15.48 6.19
C TYR A 40 10.76 -16.80 6.15
N LEU A 41 12.09 -16.74 6.01
CA LEU A 41 12.94 -17.93 5.98
C LEU A 41 12.78 -18.77 7.25
N LYS A 42 12.72 -18.10 8.41
CA LYS A 42 12.51 -18.76 9.70
C LYS A 42 11.12 -19.36 9.85
N GLU A 43 10.06 -18.62 9.50
CA GLU A 43 8.66 -19.07 9.60
C GLU A 43 8.39 -20.29 8.70
N HIS A 44 9.02 -20.33 7.53
CA HIS A 44 8.80 -21.36 6.52
C HIS A 44 9.84 -22.49 6.54
N ASN A 45 10.79 -22.48 7.48
CA ASN A 45 11.91 -23.43 7.56
C ASN A 45 12.71 -23.53 6.24
N ILE A 46 12.95 -22.39 5.59
CA ILE A 46 13.70 -22.29 4.35
C ILE A 46 15.13 -21.84 4.69
N GLU A 47 16.12 -22.54 4.14
CA GLU A 47 17.54 -22.27 4.44
C GLU A 47 18.15 -21.25 3.47
N TYR A 48 17.73 -21.28 2.19
CA TYR A 48 18.28 -20.43 1.14
C TYR A 48 17.20 -19.67 0.37
N ALA A 49 17.48 -18.40 0.04
CA ALA A 49 16.56 -17.57 -0.74
C ALA A 49 16.19 -18.18 -2.11
N ALA A 50 17.05 -19.01 -2.70
CA ALA A 50 16.78 -19.71 -3.96
C ALA A 50 15.62 -20.73 -3.88
N GLN A 51 15.21 -21.13 -2.67
CA GLN A 51 14.09 -22.05 -2.44
C GLN A 51 12.74 -21.31 -2.32
N ILE A 52 12.75 -19.98 -2.31
CA ILE A 52 11.55 -19.18 -2.15
C ILE A 52 10.71 -19.25 -3.43
N LEU A 53 9.42 -19.56 -3.28
CA LEU A 53 8.42 -19.38 -4.33
C LEU A 53 8.04 -17.88 -4.38
N PRO A 54 8.36 -17.15 -5.47
CA PRO A 54 8.20 -15.69 -5.51
C PRO A 54 6.78 -15.22 -5.26
N ASP A 55 5.79 -15.94 -5.80
CA ASP A 55 4.38 -15.61 -5.60
C ASP A 55 3.96 -15.78 -4.14
N GLU A 56 4.38 -16.87 -3.48
CA GLU A 56 4.06 -17.10 -2.06
C GLU A 56 4.67 -16.03 -1.17
N PHE A 57 5.94 -15.70 -1.41
CA PHE A 57 6.61 -14.62 -0.71
C PHE A 57 5.91 -13.27 -0.94
N THR A 58 5.53 -12.97 -2.19
CA THR A 58 4.84 -11.72 -2.53
C THR A 58 3.50 -11.60 -1.82
N ARG A 59 2.72 -12.70 -1.77
CA ARG A 59 1.44 -12.76 -1.03
C ARG A 59 1.64 -12.56 0.47
N TRP A 60 2.68 -13.17 1.03
CA TRP A 60 2.99 -13.11 2.46
C TRP A 60 3.52 -11.73 2.88
N ILE A 61 4.40 -11.11 2.09
CA ILE A 61 5.05 -9.85 2.46
C ILE A 61 4.16 -8.63 2.21
N PHE A 62 3.19 -8.71 1.29
CA PHE A 62 2.41 -7.54 0.89
C PHE A 62 1.68 -6.84 2.04
N PRO A 63 0.94 -7.52 2.95
CA PRO A 63 0.30 -6.86 4.08
C PRO A 63 1.30 -6.12 4.98
N ARG A 64 2.45 -6.75 5.24
CA ARG A 64 3.54 -6.19 6.05
C ARG A 64 4.14 -4.95 5.37
N LEU A 65 4.35 -5.03 4.06
CA LEU A 65 4.83 -3.92 3.25
C LEU A 65 3.83 -2.77 3.24
N PHE A 66 2.54 -3.05 3.09
CA PHE A 66 1.48 -2.06 3.13
C PHE A 66 1.51 -1.28 4.45
N HIS A 67 1.48 -1.97 5.59
CA HIS A 67 1.52 -1.33 6.90
C HIS A 67 2.80 -0.52 7.14
N SER A 68 3.95 -1.01 6.67
CA SER A 68 5.22 -0.26 6.78
C SER A 68 5.24 1.05 5.98
N ARG A 69 4.39 1.16 4.95
CA ARG A 69 4.34 2.32 4.05
C ARG A 69 3.38 3.39 4.53
N VAL A 70 2.28 3.04 5.20
CA VAL A 70 1.27 3.98 5.70
C VAL A 70 1.88 5.19 6.43
N PRO A 71 2.64 5.02 7.54
CA PRO A 71 3.17 6.16 8.28
C PRO A 71 4.18 6.99 7.46
N ARG A 72 4.85 6.36 6.49
CA ARG A 72 5.81 7.05 5.62
C ARG A 72 5.12 7.90 4.58
N TYR A 73 4.03 7.41 4.01
CA TYR A 73 3.24 8.15 3.03
C TYR A 73 2.49 9.29 3.70
N GLU A 74 1.97 9.07 4.91
CA GLU A 74 1.38 10.12 5.73
C GLU A 74 2.38 11.23 6.03
N ALA A 75 3.60 10.90 6.46
CA ALA A 75 4.66 11.90 6.72
C ALA A 75 5.13 12.66 5.47
N ILE A 76 4.95 12.11 4.26
CA ILE A 76 5.22 12.82 2.99
C ILE A 76 4.05 13.75 2.66
N ALA A 77 2.82 13.29 2.86
CA ALA A 77 1.61 14.02 2.53
C ALA A 77 1.37 15.20 3.49
N GLU A 78 1.61 15.02 4.78
CA GLU A 78 1.36 16.03 5.83
C GLU A 78 1.96 17.41 5.49
N PRO A 79 3.27 17.57 5.19
CA PRO A 79 3.84 18.89 4.91
C PRO A 79 3.67 19.37 3.45
N HIS A 80 3.35 18.48 2.51
CA HIS A 80 3.58 18.74 1.07
C HIS A 80 2.47 18.24 0.12
N GLY A 81 1.37 17.71 0.64
CA GLY A 81 0.38 17.01 -0.15
C GLY A 81 -1.06 17.30 0.25
N TYR A 82 -1.96 16.76 -0.57
CA TYR A 82 -3.39 16.70 -0.31
C TYR A 82 -3.78 15.23 -0.13
N THR A 83 -4.74 14.98 0.75
CA THR A 83 -5.20 13.63 1.06
C THR A 83 -6.65 13.46 0.62
N VAL A 84 -6.90 12.37 -0.11
CA VAL A 84 -8.23 11.86 -0.44
C VAL A 84 -8.34 10.42 0.03
N THR A 85 -9.55 9.94 0.28
CA THR A 85 -9.75 8.55 0.71
C THR A 85 -9.93 7.62 -0.49
N SER A 86 -9.63 6.32 -0.32
CA SER A 86 -9.94 5.32 -1.35
C SER A 86 -11.43 5.26 -1.68
N GLU A 87 -12.30 5.53 -0.70
CA GLU A 87 -13.74 5.63 -0.88
C GLU A 87 -14.12 6.80 -1.80
N GLU A 88 -13.56 8.00 -1.57
CA GLU A 88 -13.79 9.16 -2.42
C GLU A 88 -13.35 8.92 -3.86
N VAL A 89 -12.17 8.32 -4.02
CA VAL A 89 -11.63 7.95 -5.34
C VAL A 89 -12.53 6.92 -6.03
N SER A 90 -13.15 5.99 -5.29
CA SER A 90 -14.03 4.97 -5.86
C SER A 90 -15.31 5.55 -6.50
N GLN A 91 -15.70 6.77 -6.12
CA GLN A 91 -16.88 7.46 -6.67
C GLN A 91 -16.57 8.22 -7.97
N VAL A 92 -15.29 8.36 -8.34
CA VAL A 92 -14.88 9.07 -9.56
C VAL A 92 -15.20 8.23 -10.79
N ARG A 93 -16.07 8.72 -11.66
CA ARG A 93 -16.48 8.03 -12.90
C ARG A 93 -15.88 8.64 -14.15
N ASP A 94 -15.63 9.95 -14.11
CA ASP A 94 -15.13 10.72 -15.24
C ASP A 94 -14.19 11.85 -14.82
N GLN A 95 -13.76 12.63 -15.80
CA GLN A 95 -12.86 13.78 -15.60
C GLN A 95 -13.47 14.85 -14.68
N GLN A 96 -14.79 15.08 -14.76
CA GLN A 96 -15.44 16.13 -13.99
C GLN A 96 -15.48 15.74 -12.51
N ASP A 97 -15.85 14.50 -12.20
CA ASP A 97 -15.81 13.97 -10.84
C ASP A 97 -14.39 14.06 -10.25
N PHE A 98 -13.37 13.76 -11.06
CA PHE A 98 -11.97 13.84 -10.64
C PHE A 98 -11.53 15.26 -10.29
N LEU A 99 -11.85 16.24 -11.14
CA LEU A 99 -11.52 17.65 -10.89
C LEU A 99 -12.23 18.16 -9.62
N GLN A 100 -13.50 17.80 -9.43
CA GLN A 100 -14.24 18.17 -8.23
C GLN A 100 -13.64 17.57 -6.96
N LEU A 101 -13.17 16.31 -7.01
CA LEU A 101 -12.48 15.68 -5.89
C LEU A 101 -11.18 16.43 -5.54
N LEU A 102 -10.40 16.85 -6.54
CA LEU A 102 -9.18 17.63 -6.33
C LEU A 102 -9.47 18.99 -5.73
N GLU A 103 -10.45 19.72 -6.25
CA GLU A 103 -10.88 21.02 -5.70
C GLU A 103 -11.28 20.88 -4.23
N THR A 104 -12.06 19.84 -3.92
CA THR A 104 -12.47 19.52 -2.54
C THR A 104 -11.25 19.22 -1.66
N ALA A 105 -10.31 18.41 -2.14
CA ALA A 105 -9.11 18.05 -1.38
C ALA A 105 -8.22 19.26 -1.09
N ILE A 106 -8.09 20.19 -2.05
CA ILE A 106 -7.34 21.44 -1.87
C ILE A 106 -8.02 22.34 -0.84
N ALA A 107 -9.34 22.47 -0.92
CA ALA A 107 -10.13 23.33 -0.03
C ALA A 107 -10.21 22.85 1.43
N ARG A 108 -9.90 21.58 1.74
CA ARG A 108 -9.85 21.04 3.11
C ARG A 108 -8.69 21.57 3.95
N THR A 109 -7.69 22.15 3.30
CA THR A 109 -6.44 22.55 3.91
C THR A 109 -6.60 23.94 4.53
N ASP A 110 -7.14 23.99 5.75
CA ASP A 110 -7.06 25.13 6.68
C ASP A 110 -6.05 24.83 7.80
#